data_AF-A0AAV1RQ99-F1
#
_entry.id   AF-A0AAV1RQ99-F1
#
_cell.length_a   1.000
_cell.length_b   1.000
_cell.length_c   1.000
_cell.angle_alpha   90.00
_cell.angle_beta   90.00
_cell.angle_gamma   90.00
#
_symmetry.space_group_name_H-M   'P 1'
#
loop_
_entity.id
_entity.type
_entity.pdbx_description
1 polymer ?
#
loop_
_entity_poly.entity_id
_entity_poly.type
_entity_poly.pdbx_seq_one_letter_code
_entity_poly.pdbx_strand_id
1 'polypeptide(L)'
;MQLANKLTNLLEDISDKIDNAYFVDLFVRASNTPTIKMYEKLGYVIYRRVLHDYSGEEDGLDMRKELSRDVEKKSIIPLLLMK
;
A
#
# COMPACT_ATOMS: atom_id res chain seq x y z
N MET A 1 -11.18 -3.88 -14.51
CA MET A 1 -10.49 -4.04 -13.21
C MET A 1 -10.38 -5.48 -12.70
N GLN A 2 -11.08 -6.49 -13.26
CA GLN A 2 -11.03 -7.86 -12.70
C GLN A 2 -9.63 -8.49 -12.68
N LEU A 3 -8.78 -8.21 -13.68
CA LEU A 3 -7.42 -8.77 -13.73
C LEU A 3 -6.51 -8.17 -12.64
N ALA A 4 -6.53 -6.86 -12.47
CA ALA A 4 -5.70 -6.18 -11.47
C ALA A 4 -6.01 -6.68 -10.04
N ASN A 5 -7.29 -6.87 -9.71
CA ASN A 5 -7.70 -7.46 -8.44
C ASN A 5 -7.20 -8.91 -8.29
N LYS A 6 -7.29 -9.73 -9.34
CA LYS A 6 -6.79 -11.12 -9.30
C LYS A 6 -5.29 -11.19 -9.06
N LEU A 7 -4.51 -10.34 -9.75
CA LEU A 7 -3.06 -10.29 -9.58
C LEU A 7 -2.67 -9.76 -8.19
N THR A 8 -3.38 -8.75 -7.70
CA THR A 8 -3.14 -8.20 -6.35
C THR A 8 -3.46 -9.24 -5.28
N ASN A 9 -4.59 -9.94 -5.39
CA ASN A 9 -4.93 -11.00 -4.44
C ASN A 9 -3.92 -12.15 -4.47
N LEU A 10 -3.39 -12.52 -5.64
CA LEU A 10 -2.36 -13.54 -5.75
C LEU A 10 -1.06 -13.11 -5.07
N LEU A 11 -0.65 -11.86 -5.26
CA LEU A 11 0.51 -11.27 -4.59
C LEU A 11 0.32 -11.32 -3.06
N GLU A 12 -0.82 -10.83 -2.57
CA GLU A 12 -1.15 -10.84 -1.13
C GLU A 12 -1.12 -12.25 -0.55
N ASP A 13 -1.72 -13.24 -1.24
CA ASP A 13 -1.75 -14.63 -0.80
C ASP A 13 -0.35 -15.26 -0.72
N ILE A 14 0.51 -14.99 -1.69
CA ILE A 14 1.89 -15.49 -1.71
C ILE A 14 2.70 -14.84 -0.59
N SER A 15 2.64 -13.51 -0.47
CA SER A 15 3.34 -12.77 0.57
C SER A 15 2.91 -13.18 1.97
N ASP A 16 1.63 -13.50 2.16
CA ASP A 16 1.10 -13.96 3.45
C ASP A 16 1.50 -15.40 3.75
N LYS A 17 1.24 -16.34 2.83
CA LYS A 17 1.32 -17.77 3.10
C LYS A 17 2.71 -18.37 2.89
N ILE A 18 3.51 -17.80 1.98
CA ILE A 18 4.82 -18.33 1.61
C ILE A 18 5.92 -17.51 2.29
N ASP A 19 5.88 -16.20 2.13
CA ASP A 19 6.94 -15.32 2.65
C ASP A 19 6.73 -14.94 4.12
N ASN A 20 5.52 -15.16 4.66
CA ASN A 20 5.14 -14.74 6.01
C ASN A 20 5.49 -13.26 6.26
N ALA A 21 5.12 -12.40 5.30
CA ALA A 21 5.38 -10.98 5.35
C ALA A 21 4.44 -10.27 6.36
N TYR A 22 4.87 -9.12 6.89
CA TYR A 22 4.02 -8.31 7.77
C TYR A 22 2.96 -7.51 7.00
N PHE A 23 3.31 -7.06 5.80
CA PHE A 23 2.46 -6.22 4.96
C PHE A 23 2.87 -6.34 3.50
N VAL A 24 1.99 -5.88 2.60
CA VAL A 24 2.31 -5.56 1.21
C VAL A 24 2.23 -4.04 1.05
N ASP A 25 3.19 -3.46 0.35
CA ASP A 25 3.20 -2.03 0.03
C ASP A 25 3.21 -1.77 -1.49
N LEU A 26 2.90 -0.53 -1.83
CA LEU A 26 2.97 0.01 -3.19
C LEU A 26 3.14 1.52 -3.16
N PHE A 27 3.70 2.05 -4.25
CA PHE A 27 3.75 3.49 -4.50
C PHE A 27 2.73 3.87 -5.57
N VAL A 28 1.93 4.90 -5.28
CA VAL A 28 0.98 5.48 -6.23
C VAL A 28 1.14 7.00 -6.28
N ARG A 29 1.05 7.55 -7.49
CA ARG A 29 0.99 9.00 -7.73
C ARG A 29 -0.12 9.64 -6.90
N ALA A 30 0.19 10.72 -6.17
CA ALA A 30 -0.80 11.40 -5.33
C ALA A 30 -1.99 11.96 -6.11
N SER A 31 -1.85 12.25 -7.40
CA SER A 31 -2.95 12.67 -8.28
C SER A 31 -3.82 11.51 -8.79
N ASN A 32 -3.37 10.25 -8.71
CA ASN A 32 -4.07 9.10 -9.29
C ASN A 32 -5.20 8.59 -8.40
N THR A 33 -6.21 9.44 -8.24
CA THR A 33 -7.40 9.20 -7.40
C THR A 33 -8.14 7.88 -7.72
N PRO A 34 -8.33 7.47 -8.99
CA PRO A 34 -8.97 6.19 -9.31
C PRO A 34 -8.22 4.98 -8.75
N THR A 35 -6.89 4.95 -8.88
CA THR A 35 -6.06 3.86 -8.36
C THR A 35 -6.00 3.87 -6.83
N ILE A 36 -5.88 5.04 -6.21
CA ILE A 36 -5.94 5.17 -4.74
C ILE A 36 -7.24 4.56 -4.20
N LYS A 37 -8.39 4.95 -4.76
CA LYS A 37 -9.71 4.41 -4.37
C LYS A 37 -9.85 2.91 -4.62
N MET A 38 -9.15 2.35 -5.61
CA MET A 38 -9.13 0.91 -5.84
C MET A 38 -8.41 0.20 -4.69
N TYR A 39 -7.22 0.68 -4.29
CA TYR A 39 -6.45 0.07 -3.21
C TYR A 39 -7.06 0.29 -1.82
N GLU A 40 -7.70 1.44 -1.56
CA GLU A 40 -8.50 1.65 -0.34
C GLU A 40 -9.59 0.57 -0.18
N LYS A 41 -10.28 0.22 -1.28
CA LYS A 41 -11.29 -0.86 -1.27
C LYS A 41 -10.70 -2.25 -1.05
N LEU A 42 -9.41 -2.44 -1.35
CA LEU A 42 -8.69 -3.68 -1.08
C LEU A 42 -8.11 -3.73 0.34
N GLY A 43 -8.28 -2.67 1.14
CA GLY A 43 -7.82 -2.57 2.53
C GLY A 43 -6.47 -1.90 2.71
N TYR A 44 -5.91 -1.28 1.67
CA TYR A 44 -4.66 -0.51 1.82
C TYR A 44 -4.93 0.85 2.46
N VAL A 45 -4.02 1.28 3.32
CA VAL A 45 -4.01 2.60 3.96
C VAL A 45 -2.81 3.40 3.49
N ILE A 46 -2.93 4.73 3.45
CA ILE A 46 -1.78 5.61 3.19
C ILE A 46 -0.87 5.55 4.42
N TYR A 47 0.31 4.97 4.26
CA TYR A 47 1.32 4.90 5.31
C TYR A 47 2.10 6.22 5.41
N ARG A 48 2.52 6.77 4.27
CA ARG A 48 3.19 8.08 4.20
C ARG A 48 3.06 8.73 2.84
N ARG A 49 3.31 10.03 2.81
CA ARG A 49 3.53 10.80 1.58
C ARG A 49 5.03 10.92 1.34
N VAL A 50 5.47 10.58 0.14
CA VAL A 50 6.85 10.71 -0.32
C VAL A 50 6.90 11.94 -1.22
N LEU A 51 7.56 13.00 -0.73
CA LEU A 51 7.66 14.26 -1.45
C LEU A 51 8.57 14.08 -2.68
N HIS A 52 8.16 14.64 -3.82
CA HIS A 52 8.99 14.70 -5.03
C HIS A 52 9.44 13.32 -5.59
N ASP A 53 8.68 12.26 -5.29
CA ASP A 53 9.03 10.86 -5.63
C ASP A 53 8.98 10.58 -7.14
N TYR A 54 7.93 11.06 -7.82
CA TYR A 54 7.78 10.86 -9.26
C TYR A 54 8.51 11.95 -10.04
N SER A 55 9.78 11.70 -10.34
CA SER A 55 10.66 12.58 -11.13
C SER A 55 10.86 13.98 -10.55
N GLY A 56 10.59 14.18 -9.26
CA GLY A 56 10.68 15.50 -8.62
C GLY A 56 9.43 16.39 -8.78
N GLU A 57 8.50 16.00 -9.64
CA GLU A 57 7.37 16.85 -10.04
C GLU A 57 6.07 16.54 -9.29
N GLU A 58 5.95 15.31 -8.78
CA GLU A 58 4.74 14.85 -8.13
C GLU A 58 5.05 13.98 -6.91
N ASP A 59 4.29 14.21 -5.84
CA ASP A 59 4.34 13.37 -4.64
C ASP A 59 3.86 11.94 -4.93
N GLY A 60 4.50 10.99 -4.27
CA GLY A 60 4.02 9.62 -4.15
C GLY A 60 3.30 9.37 -2.83
N LEU A 61 2.43 8.37 -2.84
CA LEU A 61 1.83 7.78 -1.65
C LEU A 61 2.33 6.35 -1.53
N ASP A 62 2.99 6.07 -0.40
CA ASP A 62 3.28 4.72 0.05
C ASP A 62 2.01 4.20 0.74
N MET A 63 1.37 3.21 0.13
CA MET A 63 0.17 2.57 0.67
C MET A 63 0.48 1.16 1.13
N ARG A 64 -0.04 0.76 2.29
CA ARG A 64 0.23 -0.53 2.91
C ARG A 64 -1.04 -1.26 3.29
N LYS A 65 -0.99 -2.59 3.22
CA LYS A 65 -2.02 -3.49 3.77
C LYS A 65 -1.35 -4.50 4.69
N GLU A 66 -1.84 -4.64 5.91
CA GLU A 66 -1.39 -5.64 6.86
C GLU A 66 -1.72 -7.05 6.39
N LEU A 67 -0.85 -8.01 6.69
CA LEU A 67 -1.06 -9.43 6.46
C LEU A 67 -1.21 -10.18 7.80
N SER A 68 -1.41 -11.49 7.75
CA SER A 68 -1.78 -12.28 8.95
C SER A 68 -0.72 -12.23 10.06
N ARG A 69 0.55 -11.99 9.70
CA ARG A 69 1.65 -11.85 10.66
C ARG A 69 1.58 -10.56 11.49
N ASP A 70 1.07 -9.45 10.94
CA ASP A 70 0.98 -8.17 11.66
C ASP A 70 -0.30 -8.07 12.49
N VAL A 71 -0.43 -8.96 13.48
CA VAL A 71 -1.61 -9.07 14.36
C VAL A 71 -1.93 -7.74 15.06
N GLU A 72 -0.90 -6.99 15.42
CA GLU A 72 -1.03 -5.69 16.11
C GLU A 72 -1.17 -4.50 15.15
N LYS A 73 -1.14 -4.74 13.83
CA LYS A 73 -1.27 -3.73 12.79
C LYS A 73 -0.26 -2.58 12.90
N LYS A 74 0.93 -2.86 13.45
CA LYS A 74 1.95 -1.84 13.70
C LYS A 74 2.56 -1.31 12.41
N SER A 75 2.60 -2.13 11.36
CA SER A 75 3.26 -1.80 10.10
C SER A 75 2.47 -0.85 9.19
N ILE A 76 1.18 -0.68 9.48
CA ILE A 76 0.26 0.19 8.73
C ILE A 76 -0.07 1.50 9.47
N ILE A 77 0.45 1.70 10.68
CA ILE A 77 0.26 2.95 11.43
C ILE A 77 0.91 4.07 10.60
N PRO A 78 0.16 5.10 10.16
CA PRO A 78 0.72 6.13 9.32
C PRO A 78 1.92 6.79 9.98
N LEU A 79 3.01 6.92 9.22
CA LEU A 79 4.17 7.68 9.64
C LEU A 79 3.79 9.16 9.59
N LEU A 80 3.25 9.65 10.71
CA LEU A 80 3.12 11.09 10.92
C LEU A 80 4.54 11.66 10.81
N LEU A 81 4.75 12.58 9.87
CA LEU A 81 5.92 13.44 9.88
C LEU A 81 5.96 14.07 11.28
N MET A 82 6.89 13.62 12.13
CA MET A 82 7.34 14.43 13.24
C MET A 82 7.89 15.69 12.59
N LYS A 83 7.08 16.76 12.62
CA LYS A 83 7.50 18.10 12.23
C LYS A 83 8.62 18.57 13.15
#